data_AF-A0A6M2E2Z1-F1
#
_entry.id   AF-A0A6M2E2Z1-F1
#
_cell.length_a   1.000
_cell.length_b   1.000
_cell.length_c   1.000
_cell.angle_alpha   90.00
_cell.angle_beta   90.00
_cell.angle_gamma   90.00
#
_symmetry.space_group_name_H-M   'P 1'
#
loop_
_entity.id
_entity.type
_entity.pdbx_description
1 polymer ?
#
loop_
_entity_poly.entity_id
_entity_poly.type
_entity_poly.pdbx_seq_one_letter_code
_entity_poly.pdbx_strand_id
1 'polypeptide(L)'
;MALLTSCCCWLSLRKGSFACGVYTLIFYTILVATGGSYVSSVPHSVVGFSLVLLLLTFSGLCVIFSVVLLLGLVFDNRLLLLLWLSFVSTTTILDVALSLYFIADLKLHGFVVIMYIIDYTLCSINMYC
;
A
#
# COMPACT_ATOMS: atom_id res chain seq x y z
N MET A 1 -6.83 -17.21 -20.07
CA MET A 1 -5.59 -17.35 -19.27
C MET A 1 -4.42 -16.86 -20.12
N ALA A 2 -3.97 -15.61 -19.96
CA ALA A 2 -2.85 -15.07 -20.76
C ALA A 2 -1.87 -14.21 -19.94
N LEU A 3 -2.34 -13.58 -18.85
CA LEU A 3 -1.46 -12.87 -17.90
C LEU A 3 -0.76 -13.78 -16.87
N LEU A 4 -1.01 -15.10 -16.88
CA LEU A 4 -0.48 -16.07 -15.89
C LEU A 4 0.42 -17.13 -16.52
N THR A 5 0.70 -17.05 -17.83
CA THR A 5 1.31 -18.15 -18.59
C THR A 5 2.72 -17.86 -19.09
N SER A 6 3.28 -16.68 -18.82
CA SER A 6 4.57 -16.28 -19.39
C SER A 6 5.42 -15.51 -18.39
N CYS A 7 5.83 -16.18 -17.32
CA CYS A 7 7.13 -15.93 -16.70
C CYS A 7 7.89 -17.26 -16.62
N CYS A 8 9.06 -17.28 -17.26
CA CYS A 8 10.04 -18.35 -17.17
C CYS A 8 10.45 -18.56 -15.70
N CYS A 9 10.66 -19.81 -15.30
CA CYS A 9 11.11 -20.25 -13.97
C CYS A 9 10.02 -20.39 -12.89
N TRP A 10 9.19 -21.44 -13.02
CA TRP A 10 8.88 -22.43 -11.96
C TRP A 10 8.68 -21.97 -10.49
N LEU A 11 8.13 -20.78 -10.24
CA LEU A 11 7.50 -20.42 -8.97
C LEU A 11 6.04 -20.06 -9.24
N SER A 12 5.13 -20.76 -8.57
CA SER A 12 3.69 -20.53 -8.69
C SER A 12 3.37 -19.06 -8.38
N LEU A 13 2.96 -18.31 -9.40
CA LEU A 13 2.38 -16.96 -9.33
C LEU A 13 1.33 -16.82 -8.20
N ARG A 14 0.60 -17.92 -7.93
CA ARG A 14 -0.37 -18.01 -6.83
C ARG A 14 0.28 -17.93 -5.45
N LYS A 15 1.43 -18.58 -5.25
CA LYS A 15 2.17 -18.51 -3.97
C LYS A 15 2.79 -17.13 -3.74
N GLY A 16 3.30 -16.48 -4.78
CA GLY A 16 3.84 -15.12 -4.72
C GLY A 16 2.77 -14.09 -4.38
N SER A 17 1.61 -14.15 -5.06
CA SER A 17 0.48 -13.25 -4.79
C SER A 17 -0.09 -13.43 -3.37
N PHE A 18 -0.14 -14.68 -2.86
CA PHE A 18 -0.56 -14.93 -1.48
C PHE A 18 0.40 -14.29 -0.46
N ALA A 19 1.71 -14.46 -0.65
CA ALA A 19 2.71 -13.82 0.22
C ALA A 19 2.57 -12.28 0.18
N CYS A 20 2.44 -11.70 -1.01
CA CYS A 20 2.25 -10.26 -1.20
C CYS A 20 1.00 -9.72 -0.49
N GLY A 21 -0.13 -10.43 -0.60
CA GLY A 21 -1.37 -10.08 0.11
C GLY A 21 -1.22 -10.06 1.63
N VAL A 22 -0.52 -11.05 2.19
CA VAL A 22 -0.24 -11.10 3.64
C VAL A 22 0.72 -9.97 4.06
N TYR A 23 1.78 -9.70 3.28
CA TYR A 23 2.72 -8.62 3.58
C TYR A 23 2.06 -7.25 3.55
N THR A 24 1.25 -6.97 2.52
CA THR A 24 0.53 -5.69 2.41
C THR A 24 -0.49 -5.52 3.53
N LEU A 25 -1.17 -6.59 3.95
CA LEU A 25 -2.08 -6.54 5.10
C LEU A 25 -1.33 -6.11 6.37
N ILE A 26 -0.21 -6.78 6.69
CA ILE A 26 0.59 -6.44 7.87
C ILE A 26 1.12 -5.01 7.76
N PHE A 27 1.66 -4.64 6.61
CA PHE A 27 2.24 -3.32 6.41
C PHE A 27 1.21 -2.19 6.56
N TYR A 28 0.06 -2.27 5.87
CA TYR A 28 -0.98 -1.24 5.98
C TYR A 28 -1.64 -1.20 7.37
N THR A 29 -1.72 -2.32 8.09
CA THR A 29 -2.19 -2.28 9.50
C THR A 29 -1.22 -1.51 10.41
N ILE A 30 0.09 -1.70 10.24
CA ILE A 30 1.10 -0.92 10.97
C ILE A 30 1.01 0.55 10.57
N LEU A 31 0.90 0.84 9.27
CA LEU A 31 0.80 2.20 8.74
C LEU A 31 -0.40 2.95 9.32
N VAL A 32 -1.57 2.31 9.41
CA VAL A 32 -2.78 2.90 10.02
C VAL A 32 -2.57 3.16 11.51
N ALA A 33 -1.94 2.24 12.24
CA ALA A 33 -1.67 2.41 13.67
C ALA A 33 -0.69 3.56 13.94
N THR A 34 0.40 3.64 13.19
CA THR A 34 1.39 4.71 13.32
C THR A 34 0.88 6.04 12.75
N GLY A 35 0.13 6.01 11.65
CA GLY A 35 -0.48 7.19 11.04
C GLY A 35 -1.53 7.82 11.94
N GLY A 36 -2.36 7.01 12.61
CA GLY A 36 -3.37 7.49 13.54
C GLY A 36 -2.79 8.22 14.75
N SER A 37 -1.67 7.74 15.30
CA SER A 37 -0.95 8.44 16.36
C SER A 37 -0.25 9.72 15.85
N TYR A 38 0.14 9.75 14.58
CA TYR A 38 0.72 10.93 13.95
C TYR A 38 -0.29 12.07 13.77
N VAL A 39 -1.57 11.79 13.54
CA VAL A 39 -2.64 12.79 13.37
C VAL A 39 -2.67 13.78 14.55
N SER A 40 -2.47 13.30 15.78
CA SER A 40 -2.46 14.15 16.98
C SER A 40 -1.24 15.05 17.10
N SER A 41 -0.17 14.75 16.36
CA SER A 41 1.11 15.47 16.40
C SER A 41 1.30 16.46 15.24
N VAL A 42 0.40 16.46 14.25
CA VAL A 42 0.52 17.30 13.06
C VAL A 42 0.22 18.77 13.40
N PRO A 43 1.10 19.72 13.01
CA PRO A 43 0.86 21.16 13.18
C PRO A 43 -0.34 21.62 12.33
N HIS A 44 -1.05 22.66 12.80
CA HIS A 44 -2.30 23.20 12.23
C HIS A 44 -2.18 23.82 10.82
N SER A 45 -1.67 23.06 9.85
CA SER A 45 -1.74 23.37 8.43
C SER A 45 -2.93 22.60 7.84
N VAL A 46 -3.86 23.32 7.19
CA VAL A 46 -5.10 22.74 6.65
C VAL A 46 -4.79 21.71 5.54
N VAL A 47 -3.71 21.93 4.79
CA VAL A 47 -3.30 21.07 3.67
C VAL A 47 -2.67 19.77 4.19
N GLY A 48 -1.70 19.84 5.10
CA GLY A 48 -1.08 18.64 5.68
C GLY A 48 -2.09 17.78 6.43
N PHE A 49 -2.98 18.39 7.22
CA PHE A 49 -4.02 17.66 7.94
C PHE A 49 -4.99 16.92 7.01
N SER A 50 -5.44 17.57 5.93
CA SER A 50 -6.35 16.93 4.97
C SER A 50 -5.70 15.79 4.20
N LEU A 51 -4.42 15.92 3.79
CA LEU A 51 -3.66 14.87 3.13
C LEU A 51 -3.43 13.64 4.04
N VAL A 52 -3.07 13.85 5.30
CA VAL A 52 -2.88 12.75 6.27
C VAL A 52 -4.20 12.02 6.54
N LEU A 53 -5.32 12.74 6.65
CA LEU A 53 -6.63 12.13 6.88
C LEU A 53 -7.10 11.34 5.65
N LEU A 54 -6.90 11.89 4.44
CA LEU A 54 -7.15 11.20 3.18
C LEU A 54 -6.31 9.91 3.11
N LEU A 55 -5.02 9.98 3.42
CA LEU A 55 -4.14 8.82 3.47
C LEU A 55 -4.61 7.76 4.47
N LEU A 56 -5.01 8.17 5.68
CA LEU A 56 -5.48 7.25 6.72
C LEU A 56 -6.74 6.50 6.28
N THR A 57 -7.66 7.17 5.59
CA THR A 57 -8.87 6.53 5.05
C THR A 57 -8.54 5.54 3.93
N PHE A 58 -7.67 5.92 2.98
CA PHE A 58 -7.29 5.02 1.88
C PHE A 58 -6.43 3.83 2.34
N SER A 59 -5.53 4.02 3.29
CA SER A 59 -4.74 2.91 3.89
C SER A 59 -5.63 1.95 4.68
N GLY A 60 -6.62 2.46 5.43
CA GLY A 60 -7.65 1.62 6.07
C GLY A 60 -8.46 0.80 5.06
N LEU A 61 -8.86 1.40 3.94
CA LEU A 61 -9.51 0.68 2.84
C LEU A 61 -8.59 -0.38 2.22
N CYS A 62 -7.28 -0.11 2.09
CA CYS A 62 -6.32 -1.09 1.59
C CYS A 62 -6.19 -2.32 2.49
N VAL A 63 -6.36 -2.18 3.81
CA VAL A 63 -6.46 -3.34 4.72
C VAL A 63 -7.66 -4.21 4.35
N ILE A 64 -8.83 -3.61 4.13
CA ILE A 64 -10.03 -4.36 3.71
C ILE A 64 -9.79 -5.02 2.35
N PHE A 65 -9.23 -4.29 1.38
CA PHE A 65 -8.94 -4.83 0.05
C PHE A 65 -7.88 -5.93 0.06
N SER A 66 -6.93 -5.93 1.02
CA SER A 66 -5.95 -7.02 1.17
C SER A 66 -6.62 -8.32 1.64
N VAL A 67 -7.62 -8.24 2.52
CA VAL A 67 -8.45 -9.40 2.91
C VAL A 67 -9.31 -9.87 1.73
N VAL A 68 -9.89 -8.93 0.98
CA VAL A 68 -10.66 -9.22 -0.24
C VAL A 68 -9.77 -9.89 -1.28
N LEU A 69 -8.49 -9.51 -1.41
CA LEU A 69 -7.54 -10.18 -2.30
C LEU A 69 -7.27 -11.62 -1.86
N LEU A 70 -7.08 -11.87 -0.56
CA LEU A 70 -6.90 -13.22 -0.03
C LEU A 70 -8.12 -14.09 -0.33
N LEU A 71 -9.34 -13.55 -0.14
CA LEU A 71 -10.58 -14.22 -0.53
C LEU A 71 -10.67 -14.42 -2.05
N GLY A 72 -10.32 -13.41 -2.84
CA GLY A 72 -10.31 -13.47 -4.30
C GLY A 72 -9.37 -14.55 -4.84
N LEU A 73 -8.26 -14.81 -4.16
CA LEU A 73 -7.31 -15.87 -4.51
C LEU A 73 -7.82 -17.28 -4.17
N VAL A 74 -8.69 -17.40 -3.16
CA VAL A 74 -9.40 -18.64 -2.83
C VAL A 74 -10.51 -18.92 -3.85
N PHE A 75 -11.23 -17.89 -4.28
CA PHE A 75 -12.33 -17.99 -5.25
C PHE A 75 -11.89 -17.86 -6.73
N ASP A 76 -10.59 -17.76 -7.02
CA ASP A 76 -10.00 -17.59 -8.36
C ASP A 76 -10.61 -16.41 -9.18
N ASN A 77 -11.04 -15.35 -8.48
CA ASN A 77 -11.70 -14.18 -9.07
C ASN A 77 -10.70 -13.05 -9.40
N ARG A 78 -10.47 -12.82 -10.71
CA ARG A 78 -9.46 -11.87 -11.22
C ARG A 78 -9.77 -10.39 -10.97
N LEU A 79 -11.05 -10.01 -10.98
CA LEU A 79 -11.45 -8.60 -10.82
C LEU A 79 -11.09 -8.06 -9.44
N LEU A 80 -11.15 -8.90 -8.40
CA LEU A 80 -10.78 -8.50 -7.04
C LEU A 80 -9.28 -8.18 -6.93
N LEU A 81 -8.44 -8.87 -7.71
CA LEU A 81 -6.99 -8.67 -7.71
C LEU A 81 -6.62 -7.34 -8.41
N LEU A 82 -7.27 -7.04 -9.54
CA LEU A 82 -7.12 -5.75 -10.22
C LEU A 82 -7.61 -4.57 -9.36
N LEU A 83 -8.74 -4.75 -8.69
CA LEU A 83 -9.31 -3.72 -7.82
C LEU A 83 -8.35 -3.41 -6.65
N TRP A 84 -7.79 -4.43 -6.00
CA TRP A 84 -6.79 -4.23 -4.96
C TRP A 84 -5.54 -3.52 -5.47
N LEU A 85 -5.02 -3.91 -6.64
CA LEU A 85 -3.84 -3.27 -7.23
C LEU A 85 -4.08 -1.77 -7.50
N SER A 86 -5.29 -1.42 -7.95
CA SER A 86 -5.69 -0.02 -8.17
C SER A 86 -5.73 0.79 -6.87
N PHE A 87 -6.10 0.19 -5.74
CA PHE A 87 -6.13 0.86 -4.45
C PHE A 87 -4.73 1.05 -3.86
N VAL A 88 -3.87 0.05 -3.98
CA VAL A 88 -2.46 0.13 -3.58
C VAL A 88 -1.69 1.16 -4.41
N SER A 89 -1.95 1.23 -5.73
CA SER A 89 -1.32 2.27 -6.56
C SER A 89 -1.81 3.68 -6.21
N THR A 90 -3.10 3.84 -5.88
CA THR A 90 -3.64 5.15 -5.49
C THR A 90 -3.08 5.61 -4.14
N THR A 91 -2.99 4.71 -3.15
CA THR A 91 -2.37 5.02 -1.85
C THR A 91 -0.91 5.41 -1.98
N THR A 92 -0.13 4.68 -2.76
CA THR A 92 1.29 5.04 -2.98
C THR A 92 1.47 6.42 -3.63
N ILE A 93 0.57 6.84 -4.53
CA ILE A 93 0.60 8.21 -5.08
C ILE A 93 0.34 9.25 -3.99
N LEU A 94 -0.64 9.02 -3.09
CA LEU A 94 -0.88 9.90 -1.95
C LEU A 94 0.33 9.96 -1.02
N ASP A 95 0.95 8.83 -0.77
CA ASP A 95 2.15 8.69 0.06
C ASP A 95 3.33 9.49 -0.51
N VAL A 96 3.56 9.41 -1.83
CA VAL A 96 4.56 10.24 -2.51
C VAL A 96 4.21 11.73 -2.39
N ALA A 97 2.95 12.11 -2.59
CA ALA A 97 2.52 13.51 -2.45
C ALA A 97 2.73 14.04 -1.02
N LEU A 98 2.45 13.22 0.00
CA LEU A 98 2.69 13.54 1.40
C LEU A 98 4.19 13.66 1.70
N SER A 99 5.02 12.79 1.12
CA SER A 99 6.48 12.86 1.28
C SER A 99 7.05 14.16 0.70
N LEU A 100 6.57 14.61 -0.46
CA LEU A 100 6.98 15.88 -1.08
C LEU A 100 6.59 17.07 -0.21
N TYR A 101 5.41 17.01 0.43
CA TYR A 101 4.97 18.02 1.38
C TYR A 101 5.91 18.09 2.60
N PHE A 102 6.26 16.95 3.21
CA PHE A 102 7.18 16.93 4.34
C PHE A 102 8.63 17.31 4.01
N ILE A 103 9.08 17.04 2.78
CA ILE A 103 10.39 17.50 2.27
C ILE A 103 10.41 19.04 2.22
N ALA A 104 9.35 19.66 1.70
CA ALA A 104 9.23 21.12 1.63
C ALA A 104 9.19 21.78 3.02
N ASP A 105 8.58 21.13 4.00
CA ASP A 105 8.49 21.59 5.39
C ASP A 105 9.71 21.20 6.28
N LEU A 106 10.74 20.56 5.72
CA LEU A 106 11.99 20.15 6.40
C LEU A 106 11.79 19.35 7.71
N LYS A 107 10.70 18.57 7.82
CA LYS A 107 10.33 17.77 9.01
C LYS A 107 10.29 16.27 8.71
N LEU A 108 11.37 15.75 8.14
CA LEU A 108 11.47 14.34 7.79
C LEU A 108 12.01 13.51 8.97
N HIS A 109 11.13 12.75 9.63
CA HIS A 109 11.54 11.70 10.56
C HIS A 109 11.98 10.45 9.76
N GLY A 110 13.18 9.92 10.05
CA GLY A 110 13.75 8.79 9.31
C GLY A 110 12.89 7.52 9.30
N PHE A 111 12.01 7.34 10.29
CA PHE A 111 11.06 6.22 10.33
C PHE A 111 10.06 6.24 9.16
N VAL A 112 9.57 7.43 8.78
CA VAL A 112 8.60 7.61 7.69
C VAL A 112 9.26 7.29 6.34
N VAL A 113 10.55 7.61 6.17
CA VAL A 113 11.33 7.28 4.96
C VAL A 113 11.44 5.78 4.77
N ILE A 114 11.69 5.03 5.84
CA ILE A 114 11.82 3.56 5.77
C ILE A 114 10.49 2.92 5.34
N MET A 115 9.38 3.40 5.87
CA MET A 115 8.03 2.96 5.45
C MET A 115 7.81 3.19 3.95
N TYR A 116 8.18 4.36 3.42
CA TYR A 116 8.06 4.64 1.98
C TYR A 116 8.89 3.72 1.09
N ILE A 117 10.12 3.41 1.50
CA ILE A 117 10.98 2.49 0.75
C ILE A 117 10.33 1.10 0.68
N ILE A 118 9.76 0.64 1.79
CA ILE A 118 9.07 -0.65 1.85
C ILE A 118 7.86 -0.67 0.91
N ASP A 119 7.01 0.36 0.91
CA ASP A 119 5.86 0.48 -0.01
C ASP A 119 6.28 0.44 -1.48
N TYR A 120 7.35 1.17 -1.84
CA TYR A 120 7.86 1.20 -3.21
C TYR A 120 8.40 -0.16 -3.64
N THR A 121 9.13 -0.85 -2.75
CA THR A 121 9.61 -2.21 -3.03
C THR A 121 8.46 -3.20 -3.19
N LEU A 122 7.42 -3.11 -2.36
CA LEU A 122 6.21 -3.92 -2.47
C LEU A 122 5.50 -3.72 -3.81
N CYS A 123 5.33 -2.47 -4.24
CA CYS A 123 4.73 -2.17 -5.55
C CYS A 123 5.57 -2.74 -6.70
N SER A 124 6.91 -2.62 -6.62
CA SER A 124 7.79 -3.14 -7.67
C SER A 124 7.73 -4.67 -7.78
N ILE A 125 7.74 -5.39 -6.65
CA ILE A 125 7.66 -6.86 -6.64
C ILE A 125 6.30 -7.34 -7.19
N ASN A 126 5.25 -6.58 -6.94
CA ASN A 126 3.89 -6.89 -7.36
C ASN A 126 3.60 -6.56 -8.84
N MET A 127 4.36 -5.63 -9.45
CA MET A 127 4.24 -5.26 -10.87
C MET A 127 4.97 -6.22 -11.81
N TYR A 128 5.95 -6.99 -11.30
CA TYR A 128 6.78 -7.94 -12.07
C TYR A 128 6.40 -9.42 -11.86
N CYS A 129 5.28 -9.71 -11.19
CA CYS A 129 4.69 -11.06 -11.12
C CYS A 129 3.55 -11.21 -12.13
#